data_AF-A0A7J6AD84-F1
#
_entry.id   AF-A0A7J6AD84-F1
#
_cell.length_a   1.000
_cell.length_b   1.000
_cell.length_c   1.000
_cell.angle_alpha   90.00
_cell.angle_beta   90.00
_cell.angle_gamma   90.00
#
_symmetry.space_group_name_H-M   'P 1'
#
loop_
_entity.id
_entity.type
_entity.pdbx_description
1 polymer ?
#
loop_
_entity_poly.entity_id
_entity_poly.type
_entity_poly.pdbx_seq_one_letter_code
_entity_poly.pdbx_strand_id
1 'polypeptide(L)'
;MTQLYSPGVVLKNTAEAVLVPLKGGISTLNEVYQALIKADVDPVTGQCSNYDYIRQKIVQVHQLLERSEQTASSGLKSLEKNLERLTQDEGKLESLPMVIGGAIEISQSEHAVRVAEEEVRKSDTEVKKYQCKVSEYKSKISQTSHDISEKDDKLKQTHDRIQKLKKLVESLAEFQEKMRSAVHLLCVLSGRVSVAEHQTRRFILQESVMKVMEDVMKATEKITGNELLYNNDMPRLLDQLKENSQRLADICALEENSTKNKTT
;
A
#
# COMPACT_ATOMS: atom_id res chain seq x y z
N MET A 1 41.49 34.94 73.92
CA MET A 1 40.26 34.24 73.49
C MET A 1 40.54 33.59 72.16
N THR A 2 40.95 32.32 72.16
CA THR A 2 41.32 31.59 70.94
C THR A 2 40.05 30.93 70.40
N GLN A 3 39.50 31.44 69.31
CA GLN A 3 38.38 30.80 68.62
C GLN A 3 38.82 29.40 68.16
N LEU A 4 38.24 28.36 68.77
CA LEU A 4 38.39 26.99 68.34
C LEU A 4 37.68 26.82 66.98
N TYR A 5 38.43 26.98 65.90
CA TYR A 5 37.96 26.68 64.54
C TYR A 5 37.87 25.15 64.39
N SER A 6 36.67 24.61 64.60
CA SER A 6 36.37 23.21 64.28
C SER A 6 36.62 22.96 62.77
N PRO A 7 37.30 21.88 62.37
CA PRO A 7 37.55 21.56 60.96
C PRO A 7 36.26 21.49 60.13
N GLY A 8 35.15 21.06 60.75
CA GLY A 8 33.84 21.01 60.11
C GLY A 8 33.28 22.40 59.76
N VAL A 9 33.57 23.41 60.59
CA VAL A 9 33.18 24.81 60.31
C VAL A 9 34.03 25.39 59.18
N VAL A 10 35.34 25.06 59.15
CA VAL A 10 36.24 25.47 58.07
C VAL A 10 35.84 24.81 56.74
N LEU A 11 35.49 23.53 56.76
CA LEU A 11 34.99 22.79 55.59
C LEU A 11 33.69 23.39 55.07
N LYS A 12 32.70 23.61 55.95
CA LYS A 12 31.40 24.17 55.55
C LYS A 12 31.53 25.58 54.98
N ASN A 13 32.27 26.46 55.66
CA ASN A 13 32.45 27.84 55.20
C ASN A 13 33.25 27.90 53.90
N THR A 14 34.25 27.02 53.72
CA THR A 14 34.97 26.88 52.46
C THR A 14 34.06 26.37 51.36
N ALA A 15 33.29 25.30 51.62
CA ALA A 15 32.38 24.71 50.65
C ALA A 15 31.33 25.72 50.18
N GLU A 16 30.71 26.48 51.09
CA GLU A 16 29.77 27.55 50.75
C GLU A 16 30.44 28.66 49.93
N ALA A 17 31.64 29.09 50.32
CA ALA A 17 32.39 30.14 49.63
C ALA A 17 32.90 29.71 48.23
N VAL A 18 33.12 28.40 48.00
CA VAL A 18 33.43 27.80 46.69
C VAL A 18 32.16 27.69 45.84
N LEU A 19 31.06 27.27 46.45
CA LEU A 19 29.83 26.95 45.71
C LEU A 19 29.18 28.18 45.08
N VAL A 20 29.30 29.36 45.70
CA VAL A 20 28.77 30.63 45.18
C VAL A 20 29.40 31.01 43.82
N PRO A 21 30.73 31.21 43.71
CA PRO A 21 31.36 31.52 42.44
C PRO A 21 31.26 30.35 41.44
N LEU A 22 31.31 29.09 41.90
CA LEU A 22 31.11 27.93 41.02
C LEU A 22 29.73 27.92 40.36
N LYS A 23 28.65 28.12 41.13
CA LYS A 23 27.29 28.20 40.63
C LYS A 23 27.11 29.39 39.68
N GLY A 24 27.72 30.52 40.00
CA GLY A 24 27.77 31.68 39.11
C GLY A 24 28.45 31.35 37.78
N GLY A 25 29.61 30.68 37.83
CA GLY A 25 30.34 30.25 36.64
C GLY A 25 29.53 29.28 35.78
N ILE A 26 28.93 28.24 36.37
CA ILE A 26 28.11 27.25 35.64
C ILE A 26 26.86 27.91 35.02
N SER A 27 26.19 28.80 35.75
CA SER A 27 25.01 29.51 35.24
C SER A 27 25.37 30.41 34.05
N THR A 28 26.50 31.13 34.17
CA THR A 28 27.02 31.99 33.09
C THR A 28 27.47 31.16 31.89
N LEU A 29 28.00 29.94 32.10
CA LEU A 29 28.35 29.02 31.03
C LEU A 29 27.10 28.50 30.29
N ASN A 30 26.01 28.23 31.03
CA ASN A 30 24.74 27.89 30.41
C ASN A 30 24.19 29.05 29.56
N GLU A 31 24.37 30.31 29.99
CA GLU A 31 24.06 31.48 29.15
C GLU A 31 24.91 31.54 27.88
N VAL A 32 26.19 31.16 27.95
CA VAL A 32 27.07 31.02 26.76
C VAL A 32 26.51 29.99 25.78
N TYR A 33 26.13 28.79 26.26
CA TYR A 33 25.54 27.77 25.41
C TYR A 33 24.24 28.23 24.75
N GLN A 34 23.36 28.88 25.51
CA GLN A 34 22.11 29.43 24.96
C GLN A 34 22.37 30.53 23.93
N ALA A 35 23.37 31.38 24.17
CA ALA A 35 23.78 32.42 23.23
C ALA A 35 24.38 31.85 21.94
N LEU A 36 25.16 30.76 22.04
CA LEU A 36 25.71 30.02 20.90
C LEU A 36 24.62 29.33 20.07
N ILE A 37 23.63 28.71 20.70
CA ILE A 37 22.51 28.05 20.00
C ILE A 37 21.69 29.06 19.18
N LYS A 38 21.56 30.28 19.69
CA LYS A 38 20.81 31.38 19.05
C LYS A 38 21.67 32.24 18.13
N ALA A 39 22.98 31.98 18.06
CA ALA A 39 23.89 32.80 17.29
C ALA A 39 23.73 32.51 15.80
N ASP A 40 23.40 33.55 15.05
CA ASP A 40 23.52 33.52 13.60
C ASP A 40 24.97 33.86 13.21
N VAL A 41 25.54 33.04 12.33
CA VAL A 41 26.93 33.14 11.88
C VAL A 41 26.94 33.42 10.40
N ASP A 42 27.48 34.57 10.03
CA ASP A 42 27.56 34.97 8.62
C ASP A 42 28.44 33.95 7.84
N PRO A 43 27.91 33.32 6.79
CA PRO A 43 28.57 32.20 6.12
C PRO A 43 29.80 32.60 5.28
N VAL A 44 30.03 33.90 5.07
CA VAL A 44 31.13 34.41 4.23
C VAL A 44 32.25 34.99 5.08
N THR A 45 31.92 35.72 6.13
CA THR A 45 32.86 36.41 7.04
C THR A 45 33.16 35.61 8.31
N GLY A 46 32.31 34.65 8.67
CA GLY A 46 32.41 33.87 9.91
C GLY A 46 32.09 34.66 11.17
N GLN A 47 31.57 35.88 11.04
CA GLN A 47 31.24 36.73 12.18
C GLN A 47 29.93 36.28 12.84
N CYS A 48 29.97 36.15 14.16
CA CYS A 48 28.84 35.74 14.99
C CYS A 48 28.12 36.98 15.53
N SER A 49 26.82 37.06 15.28
CA SER A 49 25.94 38.16 15.73
C SER A 49 25.95 38.41 17.24
N ASN A 50 26.35 37.41 18.02
CA ASN A 50 26.40 37.48 19.49
C ASN A 50 27.83 37.30 20.05
N TYR A 51 28.86 37.51 19.22
CA TYR A 51 30.25 37.21 19.53
C TYR A 51 30.76 37.92 20.79
N ASP A 52 30.58 39.24 20.89
CA ASP A 52 31.12 40.02 22.01
C ASP A 52 30.46 39.66 23.34
N TYR A 53 29.14 39.39 23.31
CA TYR A 53 28.40 38.91 24.47
C TYR A 53 28.89 37.53 24.92
N ILE A 54 29.04 36.59 23.98
CA ILE A 54 29.57 35.25 24.25
C ILE A 54 30.99 35.35 24.83
N ARG A 55 31.85 36.17 24.24
CA ARG A 55 33.24 36.36 24.69
C ARG A 55 33.30 36.97 26.08
N GLN A 56 32.49 37.98 26.37
CA GLN A 56 32.40 38.59 27.70
C GLN A 56 31.92 37.57 28.75
N LYS A 57 30.92 36.76 28.42
CA LYS A 57 30.40 35.73 29.32
C LYS A 57 31.41 34.63 29.58
N ILE A 58 32.19 34.22 28.57
CA ILE A 58 33.31 33.28 28.75
C ILE A 58 34.37 33.83 29.71
N VAL A 59 34.73 35.12 29.60
CA VAL A 59 35.66 35.77 30.55
C VAL A 59 35.09 35.80 31.96
N GLN A 60 33.79 36.08 32.13
CA GLN A 60 33.12 36.04 33.44
C GLN A 60 33.10 34.62 34.02
N VAL A 61 32.83 33.59 33.21
CA VAL A 61 32.93 32.19 33.63
C VAL A 61 34.33 31.90 34.15
N HIS A 62 35.36 32.28 33.40
CA HIS A 62 36.74 32.01 33.79
C HIS A 62 37.11 32.64 35.14
N GLN A 63 36.77 33.92 35.35
CA GLN A 63 37.04 34.61 36.62
C GLN A 63 36.28 34.00 37.81
N LEU A 64 35.04 33.56 37.59
CA LEU A 64 34.23 32.92 38.63
C LEU A 64 34.77 31.54 38.99
N LEU A 65 35.18 30.74 38.00
CA LEU A 65 35.77 29.43 38.24
C LEU A 65 37.15 29.54 38.91
N GLU A 66 37.99 30.49 38.48
CA GLU A 66 39.29 30.75 39.09
C GLU A 66 39.14 31.19 40.56
N ARG A 67 38.19 32.08 40.86
CA ARG A 67 37.92 32.51 42.25
C ARG A 67 37.40 31.36 43.12
N SER A 68 36.59 30.47 42.54
CA SER A 68 36.13 29.24 43.19
C SER A 68 37.30 28.32 43.51
N GLU A 69 38.21 28.10 42.55
CA GLU A 69 39.40 27.27 42.72
C GLU A 69 40.37 27.83 43.76
N GLN A 70 40.64 29.13 43.75
CA GLN A 70 41.50 29.80 44.74
C GLN A 70 40.91 29.71 46.16
N THR A 71 39.59 29.82 46.28
CA THR A 71 38.88 29.69 47.56
C THR A 71 38.94 28.24 48.06
N ALA A 72 38.74 27.26 47.17
CA ALA A 72 38.88 25.84 47.48
C ALA A 72 40.32 25.52 47.93
N SER A 73 41.31 25.98 47.18
CA SER A 73 42.73 25.77 47.48
C SER A 73 43.14 26.39 48.82
N SER A 74 42.64 27.59 49.12
CA SER A 74 42.94 28.26 50.39
C SER A 74 42.28 27.55 51.57
N GLY A 75 41.03 27.09 51.41
CA GLY A 75 40.33 26.32 52.43
C GLY A 75 40.94 24.94 52.64
N LEU A 76 41.41 24.28 51.58
CA LEU A 76 42.11 23.00 51.68
C LEU A 76 43.44 23.16 52.44
N LYS A 77 44.23 24.19 52.15
CA LYS A 77 45.44 24.52 52.94
C LYS A 77 45.13 24.82 54.41
N SER A 78 43.98 25.47 54.68
CA SER A 78 43.56 25.70 56.06
C SER A 78 43.11 24.41 56.75
N LEU A 79 42.49 23.49 56.01
CA LEU A 79 42.07 22.18 56.52
C LEU A 79 43.28 21.29 56.78
N GLU A 80 44.28 21.30 55.89
CA GLU A 80 45.54 20.58 56.05
C GLU A 80 46.28 21.01 57.32
N LYS A 81 46.38 22.33 57.57
CA LYS A 81 46.93 22.86 58.83
C LYS A 81 46.09 22.55 60.08
N ASN A 82 44.79 22.31 59.91
CA ASN A 82 43.93 21.87 61.02
C ASN A 82 44.06 20.36 61.25
N LEU A 83 44.25 19.58 60.19
CA LEU A 83 44.54 18.15 60.26
C LEU A 83 45.92 17.90 60.88
N GLU A 84 46.96 18.66 60.52
CA GLU A 84 48.28 18.58 61.19
C GLU A 84 48.18 18.83 62.70
N ARG A 85 47.36 19.82 63.11
CA ARG A 85 47.09 20.10 64.54
C ARG A 85 46.27 18.98 65.20
N LEU A 86 45.32 18.41 64.49
CA LEU A 86 44.53 17.29 65.00
C LEU A 86 45.30 15.98 65.05
N THR A 87 46.22 15.69 64.13
CA THR A 87 47.13 14.54 64.23
C THR A 87 48.11 14.72 65.40
N GLN A 88 48.49 15.97 65.70
CA GLN A 88 49.28 16.32 66.88
C GLN A 88 48.49 16.18 68.21
N ASP A 89 47.17 16.35 68.17
CA ASP A 89 46.24 16.17 69.30
C ASP A 89 45.67 14.72 69.40
N GLU A 90 45.60 13.96 68.31
CA GLU A 90 45.18 12.54 68.25
C GLU A 90 46.28 11.60 68.74
N GLY A 91 47.55 12.03 68.65
CA GLY A 91 48.64 11.46 69.45
C GLY A 91 48.45 11.62 70.97
N LYS A 92 47.38 12.30 71.42
CA LYS A 92 47.09 12.59 72.83
C LYS A 92 45.74 12.07 73.37
N LEU A 93 44.81 11.51 72.58
CA LEU A 93 43.50 11.07 73.13
C LEU A 93 42.73 10.18 72.13
N GLU A 94 42.85 8.86 72.15
CA GLU A 94 41.96 7.93 72.89
C GLU A 94 40.44 8.30 72.96
N SER A 95 39.63 7.48 72.27
CA SER A 95 38.18 7.17 72.45
C SER A 95 37.09 7.96 71.66
N LEU A 96 36.11 7.23 71.09
CA LEU A 96 35.04 7.62 70.11
C LEU A 96 33.62 7.11 70.55
N PRO A 97 32.44 7.55 70.01
CA PRO A 97 31.78 6.89 68.84
C PRO A 97 30.81 7.72 67.90
N MET A 98 30.41 7.08 66.77
CA MET A 98 29.77 7.50 65.49
C MET A 98 28.38 6.82 65.30
N VAL A 99 27.23 7.53 65.23
CA VAL A 99 25.89 6.90 64.96
C VAL A 99 24.86 7.77 64.18
N ILE A 100 24.91 9.10 64.22
CA ILE A 100 23.72 9.92 63.86
C ILE A 100 23.54 10.23 62.34
N GLY A 101 24.58 10.13 61.51
CA GLY A 101 24.54 10.57 60.10
C GLY A 101 23.68 9.73 59.12
N GLY A 102 23.45 8.45 59.38
CA GLY A 102 22.80 7.54 58.41
C GLY A 102 21.28 7.67 58.27
N ALA A 103 20.58 8.26 59.24
CA ALA A 103 19.11 8.30 59.22
C ALA A 103 18.52 9.31 58.22
N ILE A 104 19.26 10.38 57.90
CA ILE A 104 18.76 11.46 57.05
C ILE A 104 18.80 11.09 55.56
N GLU A 105 19.83 10.35 55.11
CA GLU A 105 19.94 9.87 53.72
C GLU A 105 18.85 8.87 53.33
N ILE A 106 18.36 8.06 54.28
CA ILE A 106 17.31 7.05 54.03
C ILE A 106 15.99 7.71 53.64
N SER A 107 15.59 8.77 54.33
CA SER A 107 14.29 9.43 54.11
C SER A 107 14.14 10.11 52.74
N GLN A 108 15.24 10.65 52.19
CA GLN A 108 15.24 11.27 50.85
C GLN A 108 15.16 10.23 49.74
N SER A 109 15.83 9.08 49.94
CA SER A 109 15.77 7.94 49.03
C SER A 109 14.35 7.39 48.91
N GLU A 110 13.63 7.23 50.03
CA GLU A 110 12.24 6.73 50.05
C GLU A 110 11.27 7.61 49.26
N HIS A 111 11.43 8.94 49.31
CA HIS A 111 10.58 9.85 48.53
C HIS A 111 10.82 9.71 47.01
N ALA A 112 12.09 9.61 46.59
CA ALA A 112 12.43 9.44 45.18
C ALA A 112 11.89 8.13 44.60
N VAL A 113 11.96 7.04 45.38
CA VAL A 113 11.39 5.73 45.01
C VAL A 113 9.88 5.86 44.77
N ARG A 114 9.14 6.50 45.68
CA ARG A 114 7.68 6.68 45.58
C ARG A 114 7.26 7.44 44.33
N VAL A 115 8.00 8.49 43.96
CA VAL A 115 7.72 9.26 42.73
C VAL A 115 7.98 8.41 41.49
N ALA A 116 9.08 7.65 41.47
CA ALA A 116 9.38 6.75 40.37
C ALA A 116 8.31 5.65 40.21
N GLU A 117 7.82 5.07 41.31
CA GLU A 117 6.74 4.09 41.30
C GLU A 117 5.44 4.66 40.71
N GLU A 118 5.09 5.90 41.04
CA GLU A 118 3.90 6.57 40.50
C GLU A 118 4.02 6.85 38.99
N GLU A 119 5.20 7.29 38.53
CA GLU A 119 5.46 7.47 37.10
C GLU A 119 5.41 6.15 36.33
N VAL A 120 5.97 5.07 36.89
CA VAL A 120 5.86 3.72 36.32
C VAL A 120 4.40 3.30 36.21
N ARG A 121 3.59 3.52 37.25
CA ARG A 121 2.15 3.21 37.25
C ARG A 121 1.39 3.98 36.17
N LYS A 122 1.69 5.27 36.01
CA LYS A 122 1.10 6.10 34.95
C LYS A 122 1.50 5.62 33.56
N SER A 123 2.77 5.29 33.37
CA SER A 123 3.30 4.72 32.13
C SER A 123 2.63 3.40 31.77
N ASP A 124 2.50 2.47 32.74
CA ASP A 124 1.86 1.17 32.56
C ASP A 124 0.38 1.31 32.13
N THR A 125 -0.32 2.31 32.66
CA THR A 125 -1.70 2.62 32.28
C THR A 125 -1.80 3.08 30.82
N GLU A 126 -0.91 3.97 30.35
CA GLU A 126 -0.89 4.40 28.96
C GLU A 126 -0.45 3.26 28.02
N VAL A 127 0.50 2.42 28.42
CA VAL A 127 0.89 1.22 27.66
C VAL A 127 -0.30 0.29 27.45
N LYS A 128 -1.06 -0.02 28.50
CA LYS A 128 -2.28 -0.85 28.40
C LYS A 128 -3.31 -0.24 27.44
N LYS A 129 -3.53 1.06 27.51
CA LYS A 129 -4.44 1.78 26.60
C LYS A 129 -3.98 1.69 25.13
N TYR A 130 -2.69 1.85 24.85
CA TYR A 130 -2.16 1.67 23.50
C TYR A 130 -2.23 0.21 23.04
N GLN A 131 -2.00 -0.74 23.93
CA GLN A 131 -2.14 -2.17 23.63
C GLN A 131 -3.59 -2.52 23.23
N CYS A 132 -4.59 -1.95 23.91
CA CYS A 132 -6.00 -2.07 23.53
C CYS A 132 -6.26 -1.51 22.12
N LYS A 133 -5.77 -0.30 21.82
CA LYS A 133 -5.92 0.32 20.48
C LYS A 133 -5.26 -0.50 19.38
N VAL A 134 -4.05 -1.02 19.62
CA VAL A 134 -3.34 -1.89 18.66
C VAL A 134 -4.16 -3.16 18.39
N SER A 135 -4.73 -3.76 19.43
CA SER A 135 -5.59 -4.94 19.29
C SER A 135 -6.86 -4.64 18.49
N GLU A 136 -7.48 -3.48 18.72
CA GLU A 136 -8.65 -3.02 17.96
C GLU A 136 -8.31 -2.81 16.48
N TYR A 137 -7.20 -2.13 16.16
CA TYR A 137 -6.76 -1.95 14.79
C TYR A 137 -6.41 -3.27 14.12
N LYS A 138 -5.74 -4.19 14.83
CA LYS A 138 -5.46 -5.54 14.33
C LYS A 138 -6.75 -6.26 13.93
N SER A 139 -7.79 -6.21 14.78
CA SER A 139 -9.09 -6.79 14.48
C SER A 139 -9.74 -6.16 13.23
N LYS A 140 -9.73 -4.82 13.11
CA LYS A 140 -10.24 -4.12 11.92
C LYS A 140 -9.50 -4.48 10.65
N ILE A 141 -8.16 -4.61 10.72
CA ILE A 141 -7.32 -5.03 9.59
C ILE A 141 -7.68 -6.47 9.19
N SER A 142 -7.80 -7.38 10.15
CA SER A 142 -8.19 -8.76 9.89
C SER A 142 -9.57 -8.86 9.24
N GLN A 143 -10.56 -8.11 9.73
CA GLN A 143 -11.90 -8.07 9.12
C GLN A 143 -11.85 -7.53 7.69
N THR A 144 -11.16 -6.41 7.48
CA THR A 144 -11.03 -5.80 6.15
C THR A 144 -10.32 -6.74 5.18
N SER A 145 -9.29 -7.46 5.64
CA SER A 145 -8.60 -8.47 4.84
C SER A 145 -9.52 -9.60 4.43
N HIS A 146 -10.39 -10.06 5.34
CA HIS A 146 -11.39 -11.08 5.03
C HIS A 146 -12.40 -10.59 3.98
N ASP A 147 -12.94 -9.39 4.15
CA ASP A 147 -13.89 -8.78 3.20
C ASP A 147 -13.28 -8.59 1.81
N ILE A 148 -11.98 -8.24 1.74
CA ILE A 148 -11.24 -8.14 0.47
C ILE A 148 -11.15 -9.51 -0.20
N SER A 149 -10.78 -10.55 0.55
CA SER A 149 -10.68 -11.91 0.02
C SER A 149 -12.03 -12.41 -0.51
N GLU A 150 -13.12 -12.19 0.22
CA GLU A 150 -14.46 -12.61 -0.22
C GLU A 150 -14.87 -11.90 -1.51
N LYS A 151 -14.57 -10.60 -1.63
CA LYS A 151 -14.82 -9.84 -2.85
C LYS A 151 -13.95 -10.30 -4.02
N ASP A 152 -12.69 -10.67 -3.77
CA ASP A 152 -11.79 -11.19 -4.80
C ASP A 152 -12.30 -12.53 -5.36
N ASP A 153 -12.84 -13.41 -4.51
CA ASP A 153 -13.44 -14.67 -4.95
C ASP A 153 -14.70 -14.44 -5.81
N LYS A 154 -15.56 -13.50 -5.41
CA LYS A 154 -16.72 -13.09 -6.23
C LYS A 154 -16.30 -12.47 -7.56
N LEU A 155 -15.20 -11.72 -7.57
CA LEU A 155 -14.65 -11.13 -8.79
C LEU A 155 -14.15 -12.21 -9.76
N LYS A 156 -13.41 -13.21 -9.26
CA LYS A 156 -12.97 -14.37 -10.06
C LYS A 156 -14.17 -15.13 -10.66
N GLN A 157 -15.18 -15.43 -9.85
CA GLN A 157 -16.40 -16.09 -10.34
C GLN A 157 -17.11 -15.28 -11.43
N THR A 158 -17.16 -13.95 -11.28
CA THR A 158 -17.74 -13.05 -12.29
C THR A 158 -16.93 -13.06 -13.58
N HIS A 159 -15.60 -13.04 -13.46
CA HIS A 159 -14.70 -13.11 -14.61
C HIS A 159 -14.89 -14.41 -15.41
N ASP A 160 -14.98 -15.56 -14.74
CA ASP A 160 -15.23 -16.86 -15.38
C ASP A 160 -16.57 -16.88 -16.13
N ARG A 161 -17.62 -16.28 -15.54
CA ARG A 161 -18.93 -16.15 -16.20
C ARG A 161 -18.84 -15.27 -17.44
N ILE A 162 -18.12 -14.15 -17.38
CA ILE A 162 -17.90 -13.26 -18.54
C ILE A 162 -17.17 -14.01 -19.66
N GLN A 163 -16.13 -14.79 -19.35
CA GLN A 163 -15.43 -15.58 -20.36
C GLN A 163 -16.34 -16.61 -21.04
N LYS A 164 -17.19 -17.29 -20.27
CA LYS A 164 -18.19 -18.23 -20.82
C LYS A 164 -19.20 -17.50 -21.72
N LEU A 165 -19.68 -16.33 -21.31
CA LEU A 165 -20.59 -15.51 -22.11
C LEU A 165 -19.92 -15.02 -23.40
N LYS A 166 -18.64 -14.65 -23.36
CA LYS A 166 -17.90 -14.23 -24.55
C LYS A 166 -17.86 -15.32 -25.62
N LYS A 167 -17.53 -16.55 -25.22
CA LYS A 167 -17.56 -17.71 -26.14
C LYS A 167 -18.96 -17.96 -26.72
N LEU A 168 -20.00 -17.77 -25.93
CA LEU A 168 -21.39 -17.90 -26.38
C LEU A 168 -21.77 -16.80 -27.39
N VAL A 169 -21.31 -15.56 -27.18
CA VAL A 169 -21.54 -14.46 -28.12
C VAL A 169 -20.82 -14.71 -29.45
N GLU A 170 -19.61 -15.25 -29.42
CA GLU A 170 -18.85 -15.64 -30.61
C GLU A 170 -19.59 -16.74 -31.40
N SER A 171 -20.03 -17.82 -30.75
CA SER A 171 -20.79 -18.88 -31.44
C SER A 171 -22.18 -18.41 -31.90
N LEU A 172 -22.81 -17.49 -31.17
CA LEU A 172 -24.07 -16.87 -31.60
C LEU A 172 -23.88 -16.01 -32.86
N ALA A 173 -22.75 -15.30 -32.98
CA ALA A 173 -22.45 -14.51 -34.17
C ALA A 173 -22.29 -15.40 -35.40
N GLU A 174 -21.54 -16.51 -35.27
CA GLU A 174 -21.39 -17.51 -36.33
C GLU A 174 -22.75 -18.13 -36.72
N PHE A 175 -23.57 -18.49 -35.72
CA PHE A 175 -24.92 -19.00 -35.96
C PHE A 175 -25.78 -17.98 -36.70
N GLN A 176 -25.77 -16.72 -36.27
CA GLN A 176 -26.53 -15.64 -36.90
C GLN A 176 -26.11 -15.41 -38.35
N GLU A 177 -24.82 -15.48 -38.67
CA GLU A 177 -24.32 -15.37 -40.05
C GLU A 177 -24.87 -16.50 -40.92
N LYS A 178 -24.72 -17.76 -40.48
CA LYS A 178 -25.25 -18.93 -41.19
C LYS A 178 -26.77 -18.84 -41.35
N MET A 179 -27.49 -18.39 -40.33
CA MET A 179 -28.95 -18.22 -40.39
C MET A 179 -29.38 -17.12 -41.38
N ARG A 180 -28.69 -15.97 -41.40
CA ARG A 180 -28.97 -14.91 -42.39
C ARG A 180 -28.73 -15.38 -43.82
N SER A 181 -27.64 -16.12 -44.05
CA SER A 181 -27.33 -16.74 -45.34
C SER A 181 -28.46 -17.69 -45.79
N ALA A 182 -28.88 -18.60 -44.91
CA ALA A 182 -29.98 -19.53 -45.19
C ALA A 182 -31.29 -18.81 -45.52
N VAL A 183 -31.69 -17.81 -44.73
CA VAL A 183 -32.90 -17.02 -44.98
C VAL A 183 -32.84 -16.31 -46.33
N HIS A 184 -31.70 -15.69 -46.67
CA HIS A 184 -31.53 -15.02 -47.95
C HIS A 184 -31.72 -15.99 -49.13
N LEU A 185 -31.10 -17.17 -49.06
CA LEU A 185 -31.23 -18.18 -50.09
C LEU A 185 -32.66 -18.73 -50.21
N LEU A 186 -33.37 -18.91 -49.09
CA LEU A 186 -34.78 -19.30 -49.09
C LEU A 186 -35.67 -18.24 -49.77
N CYS A 187 -35.39 -16.95 -49.55
CA CYS A 187 -36.09 -15.87 -50.27
C CYS A 187 -35.85 -15.95 -51.78
N VAL A 188 -34.60 -16.22 -52.22
CA VAL A 188 -34.28 -16.41 -53.64
C VAL A 188 -35.04 -17.61 -54.21
N LEU A 189 -35.02 -18.75 -53.51
CA LEU A 189 -35.72 -19.97 -53.93
C LEU A 189 -37.23 -19.74 -54.07
N SER A 190 -37.85 -19.10 -53.08
CA SER A 190 -39.28 -18.75 -53.10
C SER A 190 -39.63 -17.88 -54.31
N GLY A 191 -38.80 -16.89 -54.63
CA GLY A 191 -38.98 -16.06 -55.82
C GLY A 191 -38.91 -16.86 -57.11
N ARG A 192 -37.91 -17.74 -57.25
CA ARG A 192 -37.74 -18.59 -58.46
C ARG A 192 -38.90 -19.58 -58.62
N VAL A 193 -39.34 -20.22 -57.55
CA VAL A 193 -40.51 -21.12 -57.57
C VAL A 193 -41.78 -20.36 -57.95
N SER A 194 -41.96 -19.13 -57.48
CA SER A 194 -43.10 -18.28 -57.86
C SER A 194 -43.09 -17.96 -59.36
N VAL A 195 -41.92 -17.75 -59.96
CA VAL A 195 -41.79 -17.58 -61.41
C VAL A 195 -42.20 -18.85 -62.16
N ALA A 196 -41.78 -20.03 -61.69
CA ALA A 196 -42.19 -21.32 -62.28
C ALA A 196 -43.72 -21.52 -62.20
N GLU A 197 -44.31 -21.22 -61.05
CA GLU A 197 -45.76 -21.28 -60.85
C GLU A 197 -46.50 -20.35 -61.82
N HIS A 198 -46.03 -19.10 -61.97
CA HIS A 198 -46.64 -18.16 -62.89
C HIS A 198 -46.52 -18.60 -64.36
N GLN A 199 -45.37 -19.12 -64.77
CA GLN A 199 -45.13 -19.59 -66.14
C GLN A 199 -45.97 -20.82 -66.50
N THR A 200 -46.30 -21.68 -65.54
CA THR A 200 -47.02 -22.94 -65.78
C THR A 200 -48.54 -22.82 -65.64
N ARG A 201 -49.06 -21.65 -65.22
CA ARG A 201 -50.47 -21.45 -64.86
C ARG A 201 -51.47 -21.63 -66.01
N ARG A 202 -51.06 -21.52 -67.28
CA ARG A 202 -51.95 -21.64 -68.44
C ARG A 202 -51.47 -22.63 -69.50
N PHE A 203 -50.15 -22.68 -69.74
CA PHE A 203 -49.50 -23.58 -70.70
C PHE A 203 -48.06 -23.81 -70.23
N ILE A 204 -47.53 -25.01 -70.43
CA ILE A 204 -46.17 -25.36 -69.98
C ILE A 204 -45.21 -25.13 -71.13
N LEU A 205 -44.44 -24.02 -71.08
CA LEU A 205 -43.32 -23.79 -71.99
C LEU A 205 -42.07 -24.46 -71.42
N GLN A 206 -41.78 -25.65 -71.94
CA GLN A 206 -40.72 -26.56 -71.46
C GLN A 206 -39.36 -25.88 -71.28
N GLU A 207 -38.90 -25.09 -72.27
CA GLU A 207 -37.60 -24.41 -72.19
C GLU A 207 -37.55 -23.34 -71.09
N SER A 208 -38.65 -22.63 -70.87
CA SER A 208 -38.75 -21.60 -69.82
C SER A 208 -38.78 -22.23 -68.43
N VAL A 209 -39.55 -23.30 -68.27
CA VAL A 209 -39.64 -24.06 -67.03
C VAL A 209 -38.30 -24.72 -66.69
N MET A 210 -37.60 -25.27 -67.68
CA MET A 210 -36.27 -25.89 -67.49
C MET A 210 -35.25 -24.89 -66.94
N LYS A 211 -35.20 -23.66 -67.48
CA LYS A 211 -34.32 -22.59 -66.97
C LYS A 211 -34.65 -22.22 -65.52
N VAL A 212 -35.93 -22.12 -65.16
CA VAL A 212 -36.32 -21.81 -63.77
C VAL A 212 -36.01 -22.96 -62.83
N MET A 213 -36.19 -24.21 -63.25
CA MET A 213 -35.86 -25.39 -62.45
C MET A 213 -34.35 -25.53 -62.22
N GLU A 214 -33.53 -25.17 -63.20
CA GLU A 214 -32.06 -25.11 -63.03
C GLU A 214 -31.66 -24.05 -61.99
N ASP A 215 -32.29 -22.87 -62.02
CA ASP A 215 -32.06 -21.83 -61.01
C ASP A 215 -32.50 -22.27 -59.61
N VAL A 216 -33.64 -22.96 -59.50
CA VAL A 216 -34.15 -23.56 -58.25
C VAL A 216 -33.15 -24.59 -57.71
N MET A 217 -32.60 -25.45 -58.58
CA MET A 217 -31.60 -26.45 -58.21
C MET A 217 -30.32 -25.80 -57.67
N LYS A 218 -29.74 -24.85 -58.41
CA LYS A 218 -28.53 -24.13 -57.99
C LYS A 218 -28.72 -23.40 -56.66
N ALA A 219 -29.90 -22.81 -56.42
CA ALA A 219 -30.23 -22.17 -55.15
C ALA A 219 -30.35 -23.20 -54.02
N THR A 220 -30.98 -24.35 -54.28
CA THR A 220 -31.16 -25.44 -53.32
C THR A 220 -29.83 -26.06 -52.90
N GLU A 221 -28.91 -26.31 -53.84
CA GLU A 221 -27.56 -26.81 -53.56
C GLU A 221 -26.79 -25.88 -52.59
N LYS A 222 -26.89 -24.57 -52.81
CA LYS A 222 -26.26 -23.56 -51.94
C LYS A 222 -26.87 -23.55 -50.53
N ILE A 223 -28.17 -23.82 -50.40
CA ILE A 223 -28.83 -23.95 -49.09
C ILE A 223 -28.31 -25.18 -48.37
N THR A 224 -28.26 -26.34 -49.04
CA THR A 224 -27.77 -27.59 -48.46
C THR A 224 -26.30 -27.51 -48.05
N GLY A 225 -25.49 -26.70 -48.73
CA GLY A 225 -24.12 -26.38 -48.31
C GLY A 225 -24.00 -25.61 -46.99
N ASN A 226 -25.09 -25.07 -46.43
CA ASN A 226 -25.10 -24.48 -45.08
C ASN A 226 -25.35 -25.59 -44.04
N GLU A 227 -24.31 -26.01 -43.32
CA GLU A 227 -24.32 -27.09 -42.31
C GLU A 227 -25.51 -27.07 -41.33
N LEU A 228 -26.06 -25.89 -41.01
CA LEU A 228 -27.22 -25.76 -40.11
C LEU A 228 -28.49 -26.45 -40.63
N LEU A 229 -28.65 -26.57 -41.94
CA LEU A 229 -29.82 -27.16 -42.59
C LEU A 229 -29.52 -28.54 -43.18
N TYR A 230 -28.28 -29.01 -43.01
CA TYR A 230 -27.83 -30.30 -43.49
C TYR A 230 -28.25 -31.40 -42.50
N ASN A 231 -29.43 -31.97 -42.70
CA ASN A 231 -29.83 -33.23 -42.08
C ASN A 231 -29.62 -34.39 -43.06
N ASN A 232 -29.70 -35.64 -42.60
CA ASN A 232 -29.46 -36.81 -43.45
C ASN A 232 -30.49 -36.99 -44.59
N ASP A 233 -31.65 -36.32 -44.52
CA ASP A 233 -32.73 -36.47 -45.50
C ASP A 233 -32.58 -35.50 -46.68
N MET A 234 -32.01 -34.31 -46.45
CA MET A 234 -31.82 -33.28 -47.48
C MET A 234 -30.89 -33.68 -48.64
N PRO A 235 -29.75 -34.36 -48.42
CA PRO A 235 -28.90 -34.85 -49.50
C PRO A 235 -29.63 -35.82 -50.42
N ARG A 236 -30.37 -36.77 -49.83
CA ARG A 236 -31.17 -37.73 -50.60
C ARG A 236 -32.21 -37.04 -51.48
N LEU A 237 -32.89 -36.04 -50.96
CA LEU A 237 -33.87 -35.25 -51.73
C LEU A 237 -33.19 -34.43 -52.83
N LEU A 238 -32.01 -33.87 -52.56
CA LEU A 238 -31.24 -33.13 -53.55
C LEU A 238 -30.79 -34.04 -54.71
N ASP A 239 -30.31 -35.23 -54.41
CA ASP A 239 -29.91 -36.22 -55.42
C ASP A 239 -31.11 -36.64 -56.28
N GLN A 240 -32.27 -36.85 -55.66
CA GLN A 240 -33.52 -37.11 -56.40
C GLN A 240 -33.92 -35.93 -57.29
N LEU A 241 -33.77 -34.70 -56.81
CA LEU A 241 -34.08 -33.50 -57.61
C LEU A 241 -33.13 -33.36 -58.80
N LYS A 242 -31.84 -33.68 -58.61
CA LYS A 242 -30.81 -33.76 -59.67
C LYS A 242 -31.19 -34.76 -60.74
N GLU A 243 -31.50 -35.98 -60.33
CA GLU A 243 -31.90 -37.04 -61.24
C GLU A 243 -33.13 -36.64 -62.06
N ASN A 244 -34.15 -36.05 -61.42
CA ASN A 244 -35.36 -35.61 -62.09
C ASN A 244 -35.11 -34.48 -63.10
N SER A 245 -34.29 -33.50 -62.75
CA SER A 245 -33.94 -32.41 -63.68
C SER A 245 -33.15 -32.91 -64.89
N GLN A 246 -32.24 -33.86 -64.68
CA GLN A 246 -31.46 -34.45 -65.78
C GLN A 246 -32.37 -35.22 -66.73
N ARG A 247 -33.26 -36.06 -66.20
CA ARG A 247 -34.24 -36.80 -67.00
C ARG A 247 -35.14 -35.87 -67.82
N LEU A 248 -35.56 -34.74 -67.23
CA LEU A 248 -36.32 -33.70 -67.92
C LEU A 248 -35.52 -33.12 -69.10
N ALA A 249 -34.26 -32.76 -68.90
CA ALA A 249 -33.39 -32.24 -69.95
C ALA A 249 -33.19 -33.25 -71.10
N ASP A 250 -32.97 -34.53 -70.78
CA ASP A 250 -32.77 -35.60 -71.75
C ASP A 250 -34.02 -35.84 -72.63
N ILE A 251 -35.21 -35.75 -72.04
CA ILE A 251 -36.49 -35.84 -72.77
C ILE A 251 -36.63 -34.68 -73.76
N CYS A 252 -36.30 -33.45 -73.36
CA CYS A 252 -36.34 -32.28 -74.25
C CYS A 252 -35.43 -32.50 -75.48
N ALA A 253 -34.21 -33.00 -75.26
CA ALA A 253 -33.22 -33.22 -76.30
C ALA A 253 -33.63 -34.34 -77.30
N LEU A 254 -34.37 -35.34 -76.84
CA LEU A 254 -34.93 -36.41 -77.69
C LEU A 254 -36.05 -35.90 -78.61
N GLU A 255 -36.90 -35.00 -78.14
CA GLU A 255 -37.99 -34.42 -78.94
C GLU A 255 -37.44 -33.54 -80.07
N GLU A 256 -36.43 -32.71 -79.82
CA GLU A 256 -35.79 -31.86 -80.84
C GLU A 256 -35.16 -32.67 -81.99
N ASN A 257 -34.54 -33.81 -81.67
CA ASN A 257 -33.92 -34.70 -82.65
C ASN A 257 -34.95 -35.51 -83.46
N SER A 258 -36.10 -35.85 -82.86
CA SER A 258 -37.21 -36.52 -83.53
C SER A 258 -37.92 -35.61 -84.56
N THR A 259 -38.07 -34.32 -84.25
CA THR A 259 -38.61 -33.32 -85.19
C THR A 259 -37.68 -33.04 -86.38
N LYS A 260 -36.36 -33.06 -86.19
CA LYS A 260 -35.40 -32.91 -87.30
C LYS A 260 -35.46 -34.07 -88.31
N ASN A 261 -35.67 -35.30 -87.83
CA ASN A 261 -35.73 -36.49 -88.68
C ASN A 261 -37.06 -36.68 -89.43
N LYS A 262 -38.11 -35.90 -89.12
CA LYS A 262 -39.41 -35.92 -89.82
C LYS A 262 -39.54 -34.85 -90.92
N THR A 263 -38.54 -33.99 -91.08
CA THR A 263 -38.58 -32.85 -92.03
C THR A 263 -37.59 -33.03 -93.20
N THR A 264 -37.11 -34.27 -93.42
CA THR A 264 -36.30 -34.67 -94.59
C THR A 264 -37.08 -35.67 -95.42
#